data_AF-A0A7V2XV94-F1
#
_entry.id   AF-A0A7V2XV94-F1
#
_cell.length_a   1.000
_cell.length_b   1.000
_cell.length_c   1.000
_cell.angle_alpha   90.00
_cell.angle_beta   90.00
_cell.angle_gamma   90.00
#
_symmetry.space_group_name_H-M   'P 1'
#
loop_
_entity.id
_entity.type
_entity.pdbx_description
1 polymer ?
#
loop_
_entity_poly.entity_id
_entity_poly.type
_entity_poly.pdbx_seq_one_letter_code
_entity_poly.pdbx_strand_id
1 'polypeptide(L)'
;MTQRMRAAPRIVWTALLLVSLVHCASPGADTPAACTLRQADALLAAGDYAAARDAYESVLRAEPGGPEALYGRGRARAGMSDLAGAMRDYDEALREAGRALLRSARPGAEGGYADRERARAMSRLIVEIRVARGLVREAEGDMPGAREDFEEARRINAQQADEAIRKTRGGA
;
A
#
# COMPACT_ATOMS: atom_id res chain seq x y z
N MET A 1 80.78 35.64 -21.69
CA MET A 1 80.33 35.78 -23.10
C MET A 1 79.03 34.98 -23.25
N THR A 2 77.88 35.66 -23.10
CA THR A 2 76.89 35.94 -24.17
C THR A 2 76.05 34.72 -24.57
N GLN A 3 74.80 34.62 -24.07
CA GLN A 3 73.56 34.92 -24.81
C GLN A 3 73.21 33.80 -25.82
N ARG A 4 72.07 33.10 -25.72
CA ARG A 4 70.77 33.63 -26.16
C ARG A 4 69.61 32.77 -25.69
N MET A 5 68.58 33.51 -25.29
CA MET A 5 67.22 33.09 -25.01
C MET A 5 66.58 32.38 -26.22
N ARG A 6 65.75 31.37 -25.94
CA ARG A 6 64.57 31.05 -26.77
C ARG A 6 63.34 31.13 -25.88
N ALA A 7 62.37 31.90 -26.35
CA ALA A 7 61.15 32.29 -25.66
C ALA A 7 60.12 31.16 -25.61
N ALA A 8 59.34 31.12 -24.51
CA ALA A 8 57.98 30.58 -24.50
C ALA A 8 57.15 31.32 -23.42
N PRO A 9 56.07 32.04 -23.79
CA PRO A 9 54.96 32.39 -22.90
C PRO A 9 53.76 31.44 -23.22
N ARG A 10 52.77 31.13 -22.40
CA ARG A 10 51.93 31.90 -21.46
C ARG A 10 51.32 30.88 -20.46
N ILE A 11 51.58 30.97 -19.16
CA ILE A 11 50.66 31.52 -18.14
C ILE A 11 49.26 30.87 -18.18
N VAL A 12 49.07 29.81 -17.40
CA VAL A 12 47.77 29.43 -16.83
C VAL A 12 47.87 29.75 -15.33
N TRP A 13 47.29 30.87 -14.92
CA TRP A 13 47.19 31.31 -13.54
C TRP A 13 45.71 31.36 -13.16
N THR A 14 45.35 30.56 -12.16
CA THR A 14 44.35 30.80 -11.09
C THR A 14 44.30 29.50 -10.28
N ALA A 15 45.12 29.32 -9.25
CA ALA A 15 44.93 29.80 -7.86
C ALA A 15 43.62 29.26 -7.26
N LEU A 16 43.68 28.16 -6.49
CA LEU A 16 43.77 28.10 -5.01
C LEU A 16 42.43 28.43 -4.31
N LEU A 17 41.81 27.41 -3.67
CA LEU A 17 41.50 27.42 -2.23
C LEU A 17 40.82 26.11 -1.77
N LEU A 18 41.43 25.52 -0.74
CA LEU A 18 41.00 24.39 0.07
C LEU A 18 39.80 24.76 0.95
N VAL A 19 38.77 23.91 1.04
CA VAL A 19 38.03 23.66 2.29
C VAL A 19 37.55 22.20 2.29
N SER A 20 38.07 21.42 3.23
CA SER A 20 37.50 20.16 3.68
C SER A 20 36.17 20.41 4.40
N LEU A 21 35.11 19.67 4.08
CA LEU A 21 33.97 19.29 4.93
C LEU A 21 33.04 18.44 4.04
N VAL A 22 32.92 17.13 4.27
CA VAL A 22 31.88 16.57 5.15
C VAL A 22 30.49 17.14 4.84
N HIS A 23 29.58 16.25 4.44
CA HIS A 23 28.13 16.37 4.42
C HIS A 23 27.47 17.24 3.34
N CYS A 24 26.91 16.56 2.33
CA CYS A 24 25.46 16.33 2.28
C CYS A 24 25.31 14.80 2.14
N ALA A 25 25.00 14.02 3.19
CA ALA A 25 23.65 13.91 3.72
C ALA A 25 22.61 14.41 2.71
N SER A 26 22.22 13.53 1.78
CA SER A 26 20.95 13.69 1.08
C SER A 26 19.84 13.78 2.15
N PRO A 27 19.14 14.91 2.27
CA PRO A 27 17.91 14.94 3.06
C PRO A 27 16.81 14.39 2.15
N GLY A 28 16.37 13.15 2.40
CA GLY A 28 15.25 12.61 1.62
C GLY A 28 15.09 11.10 1.61
N ALA A 29 15.10 10.46 2.77
CA ALA A 29 14.36 9.21 2.97
C ALA A 29 13.76 9.11 4.37
N ASP A 30 14.14 10.01 5.27
CA ASP A 30 13.33 10.36 6.44
C ASP A 30 12.40 11.51 6.05
N THR A 31 11.38 11.23 5.23
CA THR A 31 10.14 11.98 5.39
C THR A 31 9.56 11.50 6.72
N PRO A 32 9.38 12.37 7.73
CA PRO A 32 8.52 12.00 8.83
C PRO A 32 7.11 11.82 8.23
N ALA A 33 6.57 10.61 8.30
CA ALA A 33 5.18 10.25 7.98
C ALA A 33 4.81 9.81 6.54
N ALA A 34 5.66 9.05 5.85
CA ALA A 34 5.17 8.07 4.86
C ALA A 34 5.36 6.65 5.42
N CYS A 35 4.39 6.17 6.20
CA CYS A 35 4.41 4.78 6.65
C CYS A 35 4.33 3.87 5.42
N THR A 36 5.15 2.81 5.36
CA THR A 36 5.00 1.81 4.30
C THR A 36 3.80 0.92 4.60
N LEU A 37 3.11 0.41 3.56
CA LEU A 37 2.04 -0.59 3.73
C LEU A 37 2.47 -1.75 4.64
N ARG A 38 3.71 -2.23 4.48
CA ARG A 38 4.29 -3.30 5.30
C ARG A 38 4.34 -2.94 6.79
N GLN A 39 4.69 -1.69 7.13
CA GLN A 39 4.71 -1.24 8.51
C GLN A 39 3.28 -1.14 9.07
N ALA A 40 2.32 -0.64 8.30
CA ALA A 40 0.92 -0.62 8.69
C ALA A 40 0.38 -2.05 8.93
N ASP A 41 0.70 -2.99 8.06
CA ASP A 41 0.35 -4.41 8.21
C ASP A 41 0.99 -5.03 9.45
N ALA A 42 2.22 -4.66 9.79
CA ALA A 42 2.90 -5.13 10.99
C ALA A 42 2.23 -4.62 12.27
N LEU A 43 1.82 -3.34 12.30
CA LEU A 43 1.06 -2.78 13.41
C LEU A 43 -0.30 -3.47 13.57
N LEU A 44 -0.98 -3.74 12.45
CA LEU A 44 -2.25 -4.46 12.43
C LEU A 44 -2.08 -5.89 12.96
N ALA A 45 -1.02 -6.59 12.57
CA ALA A 45 -0.70 -7.94 13.06
C ALA A 45 -0.30 -7.95 14.55
N ALA A 46 0.29 -6.86 15.05
CA ALA A 46 0.59 -6.67 16.46
C ALA A 46 -0.66 -6.32 17.31
N GLY A 47 -1.82 -6.08 16.68
CA GLY A 47 -3.05 -5.67 17.35
C GLY A 47 -3.06 -4.21 17.78
N ASP A 48 -2.06 -3.40 17.38
CA ASP A 48 -2.06 -1.96 17.60
C ASP A 48 -2.94 -1.29 16.54
N TYR A 49 -4.25 -1.44 16.71
CA TYR A 49 -5.23 -1.00 15.72
C TYR A 49 -5.24 0.53 15.54
N ALA A 50 -4.96 1.30 16.59
CA ALA A 50 -4.90 2.75 16.51
C ALA A 50 -3.69 3.20 15.67
N ALA A 51 -2.49 2.66 15.96
CA ALA A 51 -1.31 2.97 15.16
C ALA A 51 -1.45 2.44 13.73
N ALA A 52 -2.03 1.25 13.53
CA ALA A 52 -2.29 0.70 12.20
C ALA A 52 -3.23 1.59 11.38
N ARG A 53 -4.33 2.08 11.98
CA ARG A 53 -5.25 3.02 11.32
C ARG A 53 -4.52 4.27 10.86
N ASP A 54 -3.74 4.89 11.74
CA ASP A 54 -3.02 6.14 11.43
C ASP A 54 -1.93 5.91 10.37
N ALA A 55 -1.29 4.75 10.41
CA ALA A 55 -0.35 4.29 9.40
C ALA A 55 -1.02 4.14 8.02
N TYR A 56 -2.14 3.43 7.92
CA TYR A 56 -2.88 3.32 6.65
C TYR A 56 -3.43 4.67 6.17
N GLU A 57 -3.83 5.56 7.08
CA GLU A 57 -4.23 6.92 6.71
C GLU A 57 -3.06 7.71 6.09
N SER A 58 -1.84 7.55 6.60
CA SER A 58 -0.67 8.14 5.95
C SER A 58 -0.41 7.57 4.55
N VAL A 59 -0.57 6.26 4.35
CA VAL A 59 -0.49 5.63 3.02
C VAL A 59 -1.52 6.22 2.07
N LEU A 60 -2.78 6.34 2.53
CA LEU A 60 -3.88 6.87 1.72
C LEU A 60 -3.77 8.36 1.42
N ARG A 61 -3.03 9.13 2.23
CA ARG A 61 -2.69 10.53 1.91
C ARG A 61 -1.70 10.63 0.76
N ALA A 62 -0.76 9.69 0.66
CA ALA A 62 0.22 9.63 -0.42
C ALA A 62 -0.38 9.04 -1.70
N GLU A 63 -1.15 7.95 -1.58
CA GLU A 63 -1.81 7.27 -2.69
C GLU A 63 -3.31 7.14 -2.41
N PRO A 64 -4.11 8.16 -2.79
CA PRO A 64 -5.55 8.11 -2.61
C PRO A 64 -6.16 6.94 -3.39
N GLY A 65 -6.97 6.14 -2.71
CA GLY A 65 -7.71 5.04 -3.35
C GLY A 65 -6.92 3.73 -3.51
N GLY A 66 -5.81 3.54 -2.80
CA GLY A 66 -5.16 2.22 -2.70
C GLY A 66 -6.09 1.20 -2.01
N PRO A 67 -6.58 0.16 -2.71
CA PRO A 67 -7.56 -0.76 -2.15
C PRO A 67 -6.99 -1.59 -0.99
N GLU A 68 -5.70 -1.93 -1.01
CA GLU A 68 -5.01 -2.60 0.09
C GLU A 68 -4.97 -1.74 1.36
N ALA A 69 -4.67 -0.45 1.22
CA ALA A 69 -4.61 0.48 2.36
C ALA A 69 -6.00 0.76 2.94
N LEU A 70 -7.03 0.88 2.09
CA LEU A 70 -8.42 0.99 2.53
C LEU A 70 -8.86 -0.27 3.27
N TYR A 71 -8.54 -1.46 2.74
CA TYR A 71 -8.83 -2.73 3.40
C TYR A 71 -8.15 -2.83 4.77
N GLY A 72 -6.86 -2.50 4.84
CA GLY A 72 -6.09 -2.49 6.08
C GLY A 72 -6.66 -1.52 7.12
N ARG A 73 -7.02 -0.29 6.71
CA ARG A 73 -7.65 0.69 7.60
C ARG A 73 -9.02 0.22 8.10
N GLY A 74 -9.82 -0.42 7.23
CA GLY A 74 -11.08 -1.04 7.61
C GLY A 74 -10.92 -2.13 8.66
N ARG A 75 -9.90 -3.00 8.50
CA ARG A 75 -9.56 -4.02 9.50
C ARG A 75 -9.13 -3.41 10.83
N ALA A 76 -8.31 -2.37 10.80
CA ALA A 76 -7.90 -1.65 12.00
C ALA A 76 -9.12 -1.05 12.72
N ARG A 77 -10.02 -0.37 12.00
CA ARG A 77 -11.26 0.18 12.56
C ARG A 77 -12.18 -0.89 13.13
N ALA A 78 -12.33 -2.03 12.45
CA ALA A 78 -13.10 -3.16 12.96
C ALA A 78 -12.50 -3.70 14.28
N GLY A 79 -11.16 -3.81 14.36
CA GLY A 79 -10.46 -4.16 15.61
C GLY A 79 -10.68 -3.14 16.74
N MET A 80 -10.94 -1.88 16.41
CA MET A 80 -11.33 -0.82 17.35
C MET A 80 -12.85 -0.77 17.62
N SER A 81 -13.64 -1.71 17.09
CA SER A 81 -15.12 -1.71 17.14
C SER A 81 -15.79 -0.52 16.42
N ASP A 82 -15.05 0.21 15.58
CA ASP A 82 -15.61 1.19 14.64
C ASP A 82 -16.14 0.46 13.39
N LEU A 83 -17.25 -0.26 13.56
CA LEU A 83 -17.84 -1.08 12.50
C LEU A 83 -18.36 -0.23 11.33
N ALA A 84 -18.97 0.92 11.64
CA ALA A 84 -19.45 1.86 10.62
C ALA A 84 -18.29 2.43 9.77
N GLY A 85 -17.18 2.82 10.42
CA GLY A 85 -15.98 3.27 9.73
C GLY A 85 -15.28 2.16 8.95
N ALA A 86 -15.34 0.91 9.43
CA ALA A 86 -14.83 -0.26 8.72
C ALA A 86 -15.66 -0.58 7.48
N MET A 87 -16.99 -0.59 7.58
CA MET A 87 -17.92 -0.78 6.46
C MET A 87 -17.66 0.21 5.34
N ARG A 88 -17.52 1.50 5.66
CA ARG A 88 -17.19 2.55 4.68
C ARG A 88 -15.87 2.28 3.96
N ASP A 89 -14.85 1.86 4.69
CA ASP A 89 -13.54 1.57 4.11
C ASP A 89 -13.57 0.31 3.24
N TYR A 90 -14.31 -0.73 3.63
CA TYR A 90 -14.50 -1.94 2.83
C TYR A 90 -15.29 -1.69 1.55
N ASP A 91 -16.33 -0.87 1.61
CA ASP A 91 -17.10 -0.47 0.43
C ASP A 91 -16.22 0.29 -0.57
N GLU A 92 -15.43 1.25 -0.07
CA GLU A 92 -14.50 2.01 -0.91
C GLU A 92 -13.41 1.11 -1.49
N ALA A 93 -12.86 0.19 -0.68
CA ALA A 93 -11.84 -0.78 -1.10
C ALA A 93 -12.35 -1.71 -2.20
N LEU A 94 -13.58 -2.25 -2.08
CA LEU A 94 -14.19 -3.09 -3.12
C LEU A 94 -14.36 -2.32 -4.43
N ARG A 95 -14.79 -1.07 -4.34
CA ARG A 95 -14.98 -0.21 -5.53
C ARG A 95 -13.65 0.09 -6.20
N GLU A 96 -12.58 0.40 -5.47
CA GLU A 96 -11.24 0.61 -6.08
C GLU A 96 -10.60 -0.69 -6.58
N ALA A 97 -10.74 -1.79 -5.85
CA ALA A 97 -10.23 -3.09 -6.27
C ALA A 97 -10.92 -3.57 -7.56
N GLY A 98 -12.24 -3.37 -7.68
CA GLY A 98 -12.98 -3.67 -8.91
C GLY A 98 -12.51 -2.81 -10.09
N ARG A 99 -12.26 -1.51 -9.88
CA ARG A 99 -11.68 -0.63 -10.90
C ARG A 99 -10.28 -1.07 -11.30
N ALA A 100 -9.43 -1.43 -10.33
CA ALA A 100 -8.08 -1.93 -10.57
C ALA A 100 -8.08 -3.27 -11.32
N LEU A 101 -9.00 -4.18 -10.99
CA LEU A 101 -9.20 -5.44 -11.70
C LEU A 101 -9.59 -5.20 -13.16
N LEU A 102 -10.56 -4.31 -13.42
CA LEU A 102 -10.98 -3.97 -14.78
C LEU A 102 -9.85 -3.34 -15.59
N ARG A 103 -9.05 -2.44 -14.99
CA ARG A 103 -7.87 -1.87 -15.64
C ARG A 103 -6.85 -2.95 -16.00
N SER A 104 -6.62 -3.89 -15.09
CA SER A 104 -5.67 -5.01 -15.28
C SER A 104 -6.18 -6.07 -16.25
N ALA A 105 -7.49 -6.11 -16.55
CA ALA A 105 -8.08 -7.06 -17.48
C ALA A 105 -8.15 -6.56 -18.94
N ARG A 106 -7.85 -5.27 -19.20
CA ARG A 106 -7.90 -4.70 -20.55
C ARG A 106 -6.67 -5.14 -21.38
N PRO A 107 -6.86 -5.73 -22.57
CA PRO A 107 -5.75 -6.04 -23.47
C PRO A 107 -5.07 -4.75 -23.94
N GLY A 108 -3.75 -4.62 -23.75
CA GLY A 108 -2.96 -3.51 -24.28
C GLY A 108 -2.47 -2.46 -23.27
N ALA A 109 -2.71 -2.64 -21.96
CA ALA A 109 -1.84 -2.00 -20.98
C ALA A 109 -0.43 -2.59 -21.13
N GLU A 110 0.62 -1.76 -21.09
CA GLU A 110 1.99 -2.21 -21.34
C GLU A 110 2.40 -3.29 -20.32
N GLY A 111 2.62 -4.54 -20.79
CA GLY A 111 3.11 -5.67 -19.96
C GLY A 111 2.10 -6.79 -19.72
N GLY A 112 1.78 -7.58 -20.76
CA GLY A 112 0.75 -8.65 -20.76
C GLY A 112 0.91 -9.82 -19.76
N TYR A 113 1.97 -9.87 -18.95
CA TYR A 113 2.10 -10.78 -17.80
C TYR A 113 1.87 -10.06 -16.46
N ALA A 114 2.38 -8.83 -16.31
CA ALA A 114 2.23 -8.02 -15.10
C ALA A 114 0.75 -7.73 -14.80
N ASP A 115 -0.06 -7.53 -15.85
CA ASP A 115 -1.49 -7.27 -15.71
C ASP A 115 -2.28 -8.51 -15.26
N ARG A 116 -1.84 -9.72 -15.61
CA ARG A 116 -2.50 -10.95 -15.17
C ARG A 116 -2.22 -11.23 -13.69
N GLU A 117 -1.01 -10.95 -13.22
CA GLU A 117 -0.67 -11.08 -11.80
C GLU A 117 -1.39 -10.04 -10.95
N ARG A 118 -1.47 -8.80 -11.42
CA ARG A 118 -2.27 -7.74 -10.79
C ARG A 118 -3.75 -8.10 -10.76
N ALA A 119 -4.31 -8.60 -11.86
CA ALA A 119 -5.69 -9.06 -11.89
C ALA A 119 -5.93 -10.17 -10.85
N ARG A 120 -5.03 -11.16 -10.76
CA ARG A 120 -5.09 -12.21 -9.72
C ARG A 120 -4.98 -11.65 -8.30
N ALA A 121 -4.10 -10.67 -8.08
CA ALA A 121 -3.95 -10.03 -6.77
C ALA A 121 -5.23 -9.27 -6.38
N MET A 122 -5.83 -8.53 -7.31
CA MET A 122 -7.10 -7.84 -7.09
C MET A 122 -8.26 -8.79 -6.85
N SER A 123 -8.37 -9.88 -7.61
CA SER A 123 -9.37 -10.92 -7.35
C SER A 123 -9.21 -11.52 -5.95
N ARG A 124 -7.97 -11.78 -5.52
CA ARG A 124 -7.69 -12.25 -4.16
C ARG A 124 -8.12 -11.23 -3.11
N LEU A 125 -7.76 -9.97 -3.30
CA LEU A 125 -8.10 -8.89 -2.37
C LEU A 125 -9.63 -8.70 -2.26
N ILE A 126 -10.36 -8.77 -3.37
CA ILE A 126 -11.84 -8.67 -3.36
C ILE A 126 -12.47 -9.77 -2.50
N VAL A 127 -11.96 -11.00 -2.57
CA VAL A 127 -12.43 -12.10 -1.72
C VAL A 127 -12.21 -11.77 -0.24
N GLU A 128 -11.02 -11.29 0.11
CA GLU A 128 -10.67 -10.94 1.50
C GLU A 128 -11.51 -9.78 2.04
N ILE A 129 -11.75 -8.74 1.23
CA ILE A 129 -12.58 -7.60 1.63
C ILE A 129 -14.03 -8.04 1.83
N ARG A 130 -14.59 -8.85 0.91
CA ARG A 130 -15.96 -9.37 1.06
C ARG A 130 -16.12 -10.22 2.31
N VAL A 131 -15.17 -11.09 2.60
CA VAL A 131 -15.19 -11.89 3.84
C VAL A 131 -15.14 -10.98 5.06
N ALA A 132 -14.25 -9.99 5.10
CA ALA A 132 -14.16 -9.06 6.23
C ALA A 132 -15.44 -8.22 6.40
N ARG A 133 -16.01 -7.73 5.31
CA ARG A 133 -17.28 -6.99 5.33
C ARG A 133 -18.45 -7.86 5.78
N GLY A 134 -18.52 -9.10 5.30
CA GLY A 134 -19.52 -10.07 5.73
C GLY A 134 -19.46 -10.36 7.23
N LEU A 135 -18.26 -10.48 7.80
CA LEU A 135 -18.08 -10.67 9.25
C LEU A 135 -18.50 -9.43 10.06
N VAL A 136 -18.22 -8.22 9.56
CA VAL A 136 -18.72 -6.99 10.19
C VAL A 136 -20.25 -6.93 10.13
N ARG A 137 -20.86 -7.28 9.00
CA ARG A 137 -22.32 -7.39 8.87
C ARG A 137 -22.93 -8.41 9.83
N GLU A 138 -22.28 -9.56 10.05
CA GLU A 138 -22.71 -10.52 11.08
C GLU A 138 -22.66 -9.90 12.48
N ALA A 139 -21.60 -9.16 12.81
CA ALA A 139 -21.47 -8.47 14.10
C ALA A 139 -22.53 -7.37 14.30
N GLU A 140 -22.94 -6.71 13.22
CA GLU A 140 -24.04 -5.73 13.20
C GLU A 140 -25.44 -6.38 13.17
N GLY A 141 -25.53 -7.70 12.97
CA GLY A 141 -26.79 -8.45 12.88
C GLY A 141 -27.42 -8.50 11.48
N ASP A 142 -26.78 -7.94 10.46
CA ASP A 142 -27.19 -8.03 9.05
C ASP A 142 -26.80 -9.39 8.44
N MET A 143 -27.51 -10.43 8.88
CA MET A 143 -27.32 -11.79 8.39
C MET A 143 -27.57 -11.94 6.88
N PRO A 144 -28.59 -11.29 6.27
CA PRO A 144 -28.77 -11.32 4.82
C PRO A 144 -27.58 -10.72 4.06
N GLY A 145 -27.11 -9.54 4.46
CA GLY A 145 -25.97 -8.89 3.81
C GLY A 145 -24.66 -9.65 4.00
N ALA A 146 -24.46 -10.29 5.15
CA ALA A 146 -23.30 -11.15 5.38
C ALA A 146 -23.29 -12.38 4.46
N ARG A 147 -24.44 -13.04 4.31
CA ARG A 147 -24.59 -14.20 3.41
C ARG A 147 -24.27 -13.83 1.97
N GLU A 148 -24.78 -12.70 1.49
CA GLU A 148 -24.49 -12.20 0.15
C GLU A 148 -22.98 -12.02 -0.06
N ASP A 149 -22.29 -11.43 0.90
CA ASP A 149 -20.85 -11.21 0.80
C ASP A 149 -20.04 -12.50 0.76
N PHE A 150 -20.38 -13.48 1.60
CA PHE A 150 -19.72 -14.79 1.57
C PHE A 150 -20.01 -15.57 0.29
N GLU A 151 -21.24 -15.51 -0.22
CA GLU A 151 -21.59 -16.15 -1.49
C GLU A 151 -20.81 -15.55 -2.65
N GLU A 152 -20.74 -14.23 -2.74
CA GLU A 152 -20.00 -13.55 -3.80
C GLU A 152 -18.50 -13.78 -3.69
N ALA A 153 -17.94 -13.84 -2.49
CA ALA A 153 -16.55 -14.25 -2.26
C ALA A 153 -16.29 -15.68 -2.79
N ARG A 154 -17.21 -16.62 -2.53
CA ARG A 154 -17.10 -18.01 -3.02
C ARG A 154 -17.27 -18.14 -4.53
N ARG A 155 -18.10 -17.29 -5.16
CA ARG A 155 -18.23 -17.23 -6.62
C ARG A 155 -16.91 -16.86 -7.30
N ILE A 156 -16.11 -15.98 -6.66
CA ILE A 156 -14.79 -15.62 -7.16
C ILE A 156 -13.79 -16.76 -6.89
N ASN A 157 -13.69 -17.21 -5.64
CA ASN A 157 -12.84 -18.33 -5.26
C ASN A 157 -13.30 -18.96 -3.94
N ALA A 158 -13.98 -20.10 -4.02
CA ALA A 158 -14.52 -20.81 -2.85
C ALA A 158 -13.43 -21.24 -1.85
N GLN A 159 -12.34 -21.84 -2.33
CA GLN A 159 -11.25 -22.30 -1.47
C GLN A 159 -10.63 -21.14 -0.68
N GLN A 160 -10.35 -20.03 -1.35
CA GLN A 160 -9.79 -18.85 -0.70
C GLN A 160 -10.78 -18.21 0.27
N ALA A 161 -12.07 -18.10 -0.11
CA ALA A 161 -13.11 -17.55 0.76
C ALA A 161 -13.24 -18.37 2.04
N ASP A 162 -13.32 -19.69 1.93
CA ASP A 162 -13.44 -20.58 3.09
C ASP A 162 -12.17 -20.55 3.97
N GLU A 163 -10.98 -20.45 3.36
CA GLU A 163 -9.74 -20.25 4.11
C GLU A 163 -9.74 -18.92 4.88
N ALA A 164 -10.15 -17.82 4.25
CA ALA A 164 -10.23 -16.50 4.86
C ALA A 164 -11.25 -16.47 6.02
N ILE A 165 -12.43 -17.08 5.83
CA ILE A 165 -13.45 -17.20 6.89
C ILE A 165 -12.89 -17.99 8.08
N ARG A 166 -12.24 -19.12 7.82
CA ARG A 166 -11.64 -19.97 8.86
C ARG A 166 -10.56 -19.22 9.65
N LYS A 167 -9.64 -18.53 8.97
CA LYS A 167 -8.57 -17.76 9.63
C LYS A 167 -9.14 -16.66 10.51
N THR A 168 -10.17 -15.96 10.04
CA THR A 168 -10.75 -14.83 10.77
C THR A 168 -11.61 -15.27 11.95
N ARG A 169 -12.30 -16.42 11.86
CA ARG A 169 -13.12 -16.97 12.97
C ARG A 169 -12.31 -17.80 13.98
N GLY A 170 -11.25 -18.47 13.54
CA GLY A 170 -10.45 -19.37 14.37
C GLY A 170 -9.31 -18.71 15.13
N GLY A 171 -9.23 -17.38 15.13
CA GLY A 171 -8.17 -16.59 15.78
C GLY A 171 -8.56 -16.00 17.14
N ALA A 172 -9.57 -16.55 17.83
CA ALA A 172 -9.98 -16.16 19.18
C ALA A 172 -9.33 -17.05 20.25
#